data_AF-A0A8S9YC44-F1
#
_entry.id   AF-A0A8S9YC44-F1
#
_cell.length_a   1.000
_cell.length_b   1.000
_cell.length_c   1.000
_cell.angle_alpha   90.00
_cell.angle_beta   90.00
_cell.angle_gamma   90.00
#
_symmetry.space_group_name_H-M   'P 1'
#
loop_
_entity.id
_entity.type
_entity.pdbx_description
1 polymer ?
#
loop_
_entity_poly.entity_id
_entity_poly.type
_entity_poly.pdbx_seq_one_letter_code
_entity_poly.pdbx_strand_id
1 'polypeptide(L)'
;MLDPESSDRIMRLSIVSCLVFLVGCAFAVSTVPVSDSARELYEQFKRDYGKVYANDDDQKRFAIFKDNLVRAQKYQLKDRGTARYGVTQFSDLTPEEFAAKYLSPPINDQVERVRPTGLKAAPERMDWRERGAVTPVENQGWCGSCWAFSVAGNVEGQWFLKTGQLVSLSKQVLVRHTVHMGTLHAAMCLVHT
;
A
#
# COMPACT_ATOMS: atom_id res chain seq x y z
N MET A 1 -17.91 -74.12 5.41
CA MET A 1 -19.22 -73.68 5.94
C MET A 1 -18.89 -72.63 7.00
N LEU A 2 -18.90 -71.35 6.61
CA LEU A 2 -18.51 -70.25 7.49
C LEU A 2 -19.71 -69.88 8.37
N ASP A 3 -19.46 -69.77 9.66
CA ASP A 3 -20.46 -69.60 10.72
C ASP A 3 -21.14 -68.22 10.59
N PRO A 4 -22.47 -68.13 10.46
CA PRO A 4 -23.18 -66.86 10.25
C PRO A 4 -22.98 -65.84 11.38
N GLU A 5 -22.66 -66.27 12.60
CA GLU A 5 -22.31 -65.36 13.71
C GLU A 5 -20.98 -64.62 13.51
N SER A 6 -20.03 -65.21 12.78
CA SER A 6 -18.71 -64.61 12.54
C SER A 6 -18.78 -63.44 11.55
N SER A 7 -19.69 -63.53 10.57
CA SER A 7 -19.87 -62.49 9.55
C SER A 7 -20.46 -61.21 10.16
N ASP A 8 -21.42 -61.35 11.07
CA ASP A 8 -22.05 -60.22 11.76
C ASP A 8 -21.11 -59.51 12.73
N ARG A 9 -20.23 -60.24 13.42
CA ARG A 9 -19.21 -59.63 14.30
C ARG A 9 -18.18 -58.83 13.50
N ILE A 10 -17.73 -59.35 12.35
CA ILE A 10 -16.76 -58.67 11.47
C ILE A 10 -17.39 -57.41 10.84
N MET A 11 -18.66 -57.47 10.44
CA MET A 11 -19.39 -56.33 9.89
C MET A 11 -19.64 -55.24 10.95
N ARG A 12 -20.00 -55.62 12.19
CA ARG A 12 -20.17 -54.68 13.31
C ARG A 12 -18.85 -54.01 13.74
N LEU A 13 -17.74 -54.75 13.76
CA LEU A 13 -16.41 -54.20 14.06
C LEU A 13 -15.94 -53.21 12.99
N SER A 14 -16.23 -53.50 11.72
CA SER A 14 -15.89 -52.63 10.59
C SER A 14 -16.71 -51.33 10.57
N ILE A 15 -18.00 -51.40 10.92
CA ILE A 15 -18.88 -50.22 11.00
C ILE A 15 -18.48 -49.29 12.17
N VAL A 16 -18.14 -49.85 13.34
CA VAL A 16 -17.68 -49.06 14.49
C VAL A 16 -16.32 -48.41 14.20
N SER A 17 -15.41 -49.12 13.52
CA SER A 17 -14.12 -48.55 13.07
C SER A 17 -14.30 -47.40 12.07
N CYS A 18 -15.24 -47.52 11.12
CA CYS A 18 -15.55 -46.45 10.17
C CYS A 18 -16.19 -45.23 10.86
N LEU A 19 -17.07 -45.43 11.86
CA LEU A 19 -17.69 -44.33 12.59
C LEU A 19 -16.68 -43.57 13.48
N VAL A 20 -15.71 -44.26 14.08
CA VAL A 20 -14.63 -43.63 14.85
C VAL A 20 -13.69 -42.80 13.95
N PHE A 21 -13.40 -43.27 12.73
CA PHE A 21 -12.61 -42.51 11.75
C PHE A 21 -13.37 -41.29 11.18
N LEU A 22 -14.68 -41.39 10.96
CA LEU A 22 -15.49 -40.27 10.45
C LEU A 22 -15.69 -39.17 11.50
N VAL A 23 -15.78 -39.51 12.79
CA VAL A 23 -15.86 -38.52 13.89
C VAL A 23 -14.49 -37.90 14.20
N GLY A 24 -13.39 -38.65 14.04
CA GLY A 24 -12.02 -38.13 14.22
C GLY A 24 -11.60 -37.08 13.18
N CYS A 25 -12.08 -37.19 11.93
CA CYS A 25 -11.82 -36.19 10.88
C CYS A 25 -12.65 -34.90 11.02
N ALA A 26 -13.72 -34.89 11.84
CA ALA A 26 -14.57 -33.71 12.02
C ALA A 26 -14.02 -32.67 13.01
N PHE A 27 -12.94 -33.00 13.75
CA PHE A 27 -12.39 -32.15 14.81
C PHE A 27 -10.94 -31.69 14.63
N ALA A 28 -10.40 -31.75 13.41
CA ALA A 28 -9.14 -31.07 13.07
C ALA A 28 -9.41 -29.78 12.29
N VAL A 29 -10.31 -28.92 12.79
CA VAL A 29 -10.25 -27.50 12.44
C VAL A 29 -8.98 -26.98 13.11
N SER A 30 -7.89 -26.95 12.36
CA SER A 30 -6.66 -26.30 12.79
C SER A 30 -7.00 -24.81 12.97
N THR A 31 -7.26 -24.38 14.20
CA THR A 31 -7.35 -22.96 14.52
C THR A 31 -5.93 -22.42 14.49
N VAL A 32 -5.39 -22.21 13.28
CA VAL A 32 -4.22 -21.34 13.13
C VAL A 32 -4.66 -19.99 13.71
N PRO A 33 -4.11 -19.56 14.85
CA PRO A 33 -4.57 -18.34 15.46
C PRO A 33 -4.28 -17.19 14.49
N VAL A 34 -5.20 -16.24 14.39
CA VAL A 34 -5.10 -15.05 13.52
C VAL A 34 -3.78 -14.29 13.72
N SER A 35 -3.09 -14.49 14.86
CA SER A 35 -1.74 -13.99 15.12
C SER A 35 -0.67 -14.57 14.21
N ASP A 36 -0.76 -15.85 13.85
CA ASP A 36 0.30 -16.57 13.13
C ASP A 36 0.26 -16.20 11.65
N SER A 37 -0.94 -16.07 11.07
CA SER A 37 -1.10 -15.53 9.71
C SER A 37 -0.67 -14.06 9.60
N ALA A 38 -0.92 -13.24 10.64
CA ALA A 38 -0.45 -11.87 10.67
C ALA A 38 1.08 -11.77 10.74
N ARG A 39 1.74 -12.65 11.50
CA ARG A 39 3.20 -12.70 11.60
C ARG A 39 3.82 -13.10 10.26
N GLU A 40 3.30 -14.12 9.59
CA GLU A 40 3.78 -14.52 8.26
C GLU A 40 3.67 -13.40 7.24
N LEU A 41 2.52 -12.71 7.20
CA LEU A 41 2.30 -11.54 6.33
C LEU A 41 3.27 -10.40 6.65
N TYR A 42 3.60 -10.20 7.92
CA TYR A 42 4.57 -9.18 8.33
C TYR A 42 6.00 -9.54 7.90
N GLU A 43 6.41 -10.80 8.04
CA GLU A 43 7.71 -11.25 7.55
C GLU A 43 7.81 -11.14 6.03
N GLN A 44 6.72 -11.43 5.30
CA GLN A 44 6.65 -11.19 3.85
C GLN A 44 6.74 -9.70 3.52
N PHE A 45 5.99 -8.85 4.22
CA PHE A 45 6.07 -7.39 4.08
C PHE A 45 7.50 -6.87 4.29
N LYS A 46 8.22 -7.39 5.29
CA LYS A 46 9.61 -6.98 5.52
C LYS A 46 10.51 -7.34 4.33
N ARG A 47 10.31 -8.51 3.72
CA ARG A 47 11.03 -8.93 2.51
C ARG A 47 10.67 -8.06 1.31
N ASP A 48 9.38 -7.87 1.03
CA ASP A 48 8.89 -7.14 -0.14
C ASP A 48 9.36 -5.68 -0.17
N TYR A 49 9.48 -5.06 1.00
CA TYR A 49 9.85 -3.64 1.13
C TYR A 49 11.22 -3.43 1.78
N GLY A 50 12.03 -4.47 1.92
CA GLY A 50 13.40 -4.38 2.45
C GLY A 50 13.49 -3.77 3.85
N LYS A 51 12.53 -4.05 4.73
CA LYS A 51 12.45 -3.46 6.07
C LYS A 51 13.34 -4.20 7.07
N VAL A 52 14.11 -3.44 7.84
CA VAL A 52 14.97 -3.94 8.92
C VAL A 52 14.74 -3.09 10.17
N TYR A 53 14.53 -3.74 11.31
CA TYR A 53 14.27 -3.08 12.60
C TYR A 53 15.13 -3.68 13.71
N ALA A 54 15.43 -2.89 14.74
CA ALA A 54 15.93 -3.42 16.01
C ALA A 54 14.81 -4.20 16.73
N ASN A 55 15.14 -5.14 17.62
CA ASN A 55 14.17 -6.05 18.22
C ASN A 55 12.97 -5.34 18.91
N ASP A 56 13.24 -4.30 19.70
CA ASP A 56 12.18 -3.55 20.40
C ASP A 56 11.28 -2.79 19.41
N ASP A 57 11.87 -2.28 18.32
CA ASP A 57 11.13 -1.62 17.24
C ASP A 57 10.33 -2.63 16.39
N ASP A 58 10.84 -3.83 16.13
CA ASP A 58 10.14 -4.87 15.34
C ASP A 58 8.81 -5.24 15.98
N GLN A 59 8.78 -5.40 17.31
CA GLN A 59 7.53 -5.69 18.04
C GLN A 59 6.51 -4.56 17.92
N LYS A 60 6.96 -3.30 18.06
CA LYS A 60 6.10 -2.12 17.86
C LYS A 60 5.58 -2.05 16.43
N ARG A 61 6.46 -2.24 15.44
CA ARG A 61 6.12 -2.19 14.01
C ARG A 61 5.16 -3.31 13.62
N PHE A 62 5.31 -4.50 14.19
CA PHE A 62 4.37 -5.61 14.02
C PHE A 62 2.97 -5.29 14.57
N ALA A 63 2.88 -4.66 15.74
CA ALA A 63 1.60 -4.25 16.31
C ALA A 63 0.87 -3.25 15.39
N ILE A 64 1.60 -2.22 14.91
CA ILE A 64 1.07 -1.24 13.95
C ILE A 64 0.64 -1.90 12.64
N PHE A 65 1.45 -2.83 12.13
CA PHE A 65 1.14 -3.59 10.92
C PHE A 65 -0.16 -4.38 11.04
N LYS A 66 -0.37 -5.07 12.16
CA LYS A 66 -1.60 -5.82 12.42
C LYS A 66 -2.82 -4.90 12.43
N ASP A 67 -2.74 -3.75 13.10
CA ASP A 67 -3.83 -2.79 13.15
C ASP A 67 -4.14 -2.21 11.77
N ASN A 68 -3.10 -1.95 10.97
CA ASN A 68 -3.23 -1.49 9.60
C ASN A 68 -3.81 -2.53 8.65
N LEU A 69 -3.50 -3.81 8.86
CA LEU A 69 -4.08 -4.92 8.09
C LEU A 69 -5.60 -5.02 8.36
N VAL A 70 -6.00 -4.94 9.64
CA VAL A 70 -7.43 -4.90 10.02
C VAL A 70 -8.12 -3.68 9.43
N ARG A 71 -7.47 -2.52 9.43
CA ARG A 71 -8.00 -1.30 8.82
C ARG A 71 -8.18 -1.45 7.30
N ALA A 72 -7.20 -2.01 6.60
CA ALA A 72 -7.29 -2.28 5.17
C ALA A 72 -8.44 -3.24 4.83
N GLN A 73 -8.61 -4.33 5.60
CA GLN A 73 -9.73 -5.26 5.43
C GLN A 73 -11.09 -4.57 5.66
N LYS A 74 -11.20 -3.73 6.70
CA LYS A 74 -12.41 -2.94 6.96
C LYS A 74 -12.76 -2.01 5.79
N TYR A 75 -11.77 -1.39 5.16
CA TYR A 75 -12.01 -0.57 3.97
C TYR A 75 -12.41 -1.42 2.76
N GLN A 76 -11.75 -2.56 2.54
CA GLN A 76 -12.09 -3.46 1.44
C GLN A 76 -13.54 -3.97 1.53
N LEU A 77 -14.04 -4.29 2.73
CA LEU A 77 -15.41 -4.72 2.96
C LEU A 77 -16.46 -3.63 2.71
N LYS A 78 -16.07 -2.35 2.85
CA LYS A 78 -16.95 -1.20 2.63
C LYS A 78 -16.86 -0.66 1.20
N ASP A 79 -15.82 -1.05 0.47
CA ASP A 79 -15.58 -0.61 -0.89
C ASP A 79 -16.63 -1.21 -1.84
N ARG A 80 -17.06 -0.41 -2.82
CA ARG A 80 -18.10 -0.78 -3.78
C ARG A 80 -17.52 -1.24 -5.12
N GLY A 81 -16.31 -1.81 -5.11
CA GLY A 81 -15.56 -2.17 -6.32
C GLY A 81 -14.81 -0.99 -6.94
N THR A 82 -14.55 0.06 -6.16
CA THR A 82 -13.83 1.26 -6.58
C THR A 82 -12.34 1.22 -6.25
N ALA A 83 -11.93 0.44 -5.25
CA ALA A 83 -10.55 0.37 -4.82
C ALA A 83 -10.20 -0.99 -4.22
N ARG A 84 -8.91 -1.34 -4.32
CA ARG A 84 -8.32 -2.47 -3.63
C ARG A 84 -7.47 -1.98 -2.46
N TYR A 85 -7.74 -2.49 -1.28
CA TYR A 85 -6.99 -2.18 -0.06
C TYR A 85 -6.12 -3.38 0.32
N GLY A 86 -4.90 -3.11 0.80
CA GLY A 86 -3.95 -4.16 1.14
C GLY A 86 -2.68 -3.63 1.78
N VAL A 87 -1.68 -4.50 1.90
CA VAL A 87 -0.37 -4.17 2.43
C VAL A 87 0.39 -3.26 1.47
N THR A 88 0.97 -2.19 2.00
CA THR A 88 1.80 -1.22 1.27
C THR A 88 3.09 -0.96 2.04
N GLN A 89 4.06 -0.25 1.44
CA GLN A 89 5.32 0.12 2.10
C GLN A 89 5.15 0.93 3.42
N PHE A 90 3.95 1.45 3.67
CA PHE A 90 3.60 2.26 4.85
C PHE A 90 2.78 1.49 5.89
N SER A 91 2.56 0.18 5.69
CA SER A 91 1.73 -0.63 6.58
C SER A 91 2.30 -0.74 8.01
N ASP A 92 3.55 -0.39 8.25
CA ASP A 92 4.22 -0.38 9.56
C ASP A 92 4.18 0.99 10.29
N LEU A 93 3.46 1.98 9.74
CA LEU A 93 3.42 3.35 10.28
C LEU A 93 2.05 3.71 10.86
N THR A 94 2.05 4.49 11.94
CA THR A 94 0.83 5.17 12.39
C THR A 94 0.47 6.33 11.45
N PRO A 95 -0.79 6.82 11.45
CA PRO A 95 -1.16 8.00 10.68
C PRO A 95 -0.28 9.22 10.98
N GLU A 96 0.11 9.40 12.24
CA GLU A 96 0.94 10.52 12.71
C GLU A 96 2.39 10.36 12.24
N GLU A 97 2.95 9.14 12.32
CA GLU A 97 4.29 8.86 11.79
C GLU A 97 4.33 9.04 10.27
N PHE A 98 3.28 8.62 9.55
CA PHE A 98 3.15 8.83 8.12
C PHE A 98 3.07 10.32 7.78
N ALA A 99 2.22 11.07 8.50
CA ALA A 99 2.07 12.51 8.29
C ALA A 99 3.37 13.26 8.53
N ALA A 100 4.05 12.98 9.64
CA ALA A 100 5.31 13.63 10.00
C ALA A 100 6.45 13.36 9.01
N LYS A 101 6.43 12.22 8.31
CA LYS A 101 7.50 11.81 7.38
C LYS A 101 7.21 12.14 5.92
N TYR A 102 5.96 12.00 5.47
CA TYR A 102 5.64 11.99 4.02
C TYR A 102 4.76 13.17 3.58
N LEU A 103 4.10 13.86 4.50
CA LEU A 103 3.24 14.99 4.16
C LEU A 103 3.96 16.31 4.35
N SER A 104 3.58 17.28 3.51
CA SER A 104 4.02 18.66 3.65
C SER A 104 3.07 19.41 4.59
N PRO A 105 3.57 20.39 5.35
CA PRO A 105 2.71 21.29 6.10
C PRO A 105 1.64 21.92 5.18
N PRO A 106 0.42 22.13 5.69
CA PRO A 106 -0.61 22.79 4.91
C PRO A 106 -0.16 24.21 4.53
N ILE A 107 -0.30 24.56 3.25
CA ILE A 107 -0.07 25.91 2.75
C ILE A 107 -1.35 26.70 2.97
N ASN A 108 -1.28 27.77 3.76
CA ASN A 108 -2.42 28.65 4.05
C ASN A 108 -2.27 29.99 3.33
N ASP A 109 -1.99 29.93 2.03
CA ASP A 109 -1.83 31.11 1.19
C ASP A 109 -3.14 31.47 0.50
N GLN A 110 -3.34 32.76 0.27
CA GLN A 110 -4.44 33.22 -0.56
C GLN A 110 -4.15 32.85 -2.02
N VAL A 111 -4.91 31.89 -2.55
CA VAL A 111 -4.81 31.46 -3.94
C VAL A 111 -5.76 32.28 -4.79
N GLU A 112 -5.23 32.98 -5.79
CA GLU A 112 -6.04 33.63 -6.81
C GLU A 112 -6.72 32.56 -7.68
N ARG A 113 -8.06 32.58 -7.71
CA ARG A 113 -8.85 31.68 -8.55
C ARG A 113 -9.04 32.30 -9.93
N VAL A 114 -8.23 31.86 -10.89
CA VAL A 114 -8.42 32.24 -12.29
C VAL A 114 -9.58 31.44 -12.89
N ARG A 115 -10.56 32.12 -13.48
CA ARG A 115 -11.61 31.48 -14.28
C ARG A 115 -11.14 31.39 -15.73
N PRO A 116 -11.00 30.18 -16.30
CA PRO A 116 -10.66 30.05 -17.72
C PRO A 116 -11.80 30.60 -18.59
N THR A 117 -11.46 31.39 -19.60
CA THR A 117 -12.41 31.86 -20.63
C THR A 117 -12.17 31.08 -21.93
N GLY A 118 -13.23 30.92 -22.75
CA GLY A 118 -13.11 30.29 -24.08
C GLY A 118 -12.80 28.78 -24.05
N LEU A 119 -13.23 28.07 -23.01
CA LEU A 119 -13.05 26.61 -22.92
C LEU A 119 -13.79 25.88 -24.04
N LYS A 120 -13.09 24.94 -24.68
CA LYS A 120 -13.70 23.96 -25.58
C LYS A 120 -14.25 22.79 -24.77
N ALA A 121 -15.21 22.06 -25.35
CA ALA A 121 -15.68 20.81 -24.76
C ALA A 121 -14.49 19.84 -24.58
N ALA A 122 -14.32 19.34 -23.36
CA ALA A 122 -13.33 18.32 -23.07
C ALA A 122 -13.79 16.97 -23.65
N PRO A 123 -12.85 16.10 -24.06
CA PRO A 123 -13.20 14.74 -24.44
C PRO A 123 -13.73 13.96 -23.23
N GLU A 124 -14.51 12.92 -23.50
CA GLU A 124 -15.07 12.03 -22.46
C GLU A 124 -13.99 11.37 -21.61
N ARG A 125 -12.85 11.02 -22.23
CA ARG A 125 -11.68 10.45 -21.55
C ARG A 125 -10.40 11.12 -22.04
N MET A 126 -9.53 11.46 -21.09
CA MET A 126 -8.20 12.01 -21.36
C MET A 126 -7.17 11.34 -20.44
N ASP A 127 -6.12 10.78 -21.03
CA ASP A 127 -4.96 10.28 -20.30
C ASP A 127 -3.67 10.81 -20.97
N TRP A 128 -2.93 11.65 -20.23
CA TRP A 128 -1.68 12.22 -20.73
C TRP A 128 -0.54 11.20 -20.81
N ARG A 129 -0.65 10.07 -20.10
CA ARG A 129 0.33 8.97 -20.18
C ARG A 129 0.28 8.28 -21.53
N GLU A 130 -0.93 8.02 -22.02
CA GLU A 130 -1.18 7.46 -23.36
C GLU A 130 -0.68 8.39 -24.48
N ARG A 131 -0.48 9.67 -24.18
CA ARG A 131 0.03 10.69 -25.10
C ARG A 131 1.54 10.93 -24.97
N GLY A 132 2.24 10.24 -24.07
CA GLY A 132 3.68 10.40 -23.85
C GLY A 132 4.08 11.66 -23.10
N ALA A 133 3.12 12.36 -22.47
CA ALA A 133 3.36 13.65 -21.80
C ALA A 133 3.62 13.51 -20.29
N VAL A 134 3.92 12.30 -19.80
CA VAL A 134 4.07 11.99 -18.37
C VAL A 134 5.29 11.09 -18.18
N THR A 135 6.20 11.49 -17.30
CA THR A 135 7.39 10.71 -16.92
C THR A 135 7.01 9.50 -16.05
N PRO A 136 7.93 8.54 -15.83
CA PRO A 136 7.73 7.50 -14.83
C PRO A 136 7.44 8.07 -13.43
N VAL A 137 6.77 7.26 -12.60
CA VAL A 137 6.51 7.61 -11.20
C VAL A 137 7.83 7.63 -10.43
N GLU A 138 8.06 8.71 -9.67
CA GLU A 138 9.25 8.90 -8.84
C GLU A 138 8.89 8.85 -7.33
N ASN A 139 9.90 8.85 -6.45
CA ASN A 139 9.71 8.75 -5.00
C ASN A 139 10.31 9.95 -4.24
N GLN A 140 9.45 10.77 -3.63
CA GLN A 140 9.88 11.93 -2.83
C GLN A 140 10.65 11.59 -1.55
N GLY A 141 10.59 10.33 -1.11
CA GLY A 141 11.09 9.93 0.20
C GLY A 141 10.41 10.69 1.34
N TRP A 142 11.19 11.03 2.36
CA TRP A 142 10.73 11.59 3.63
C TRP A 142 10.88 13.13 3.71
N CYS A 143 11.08 13.78 2.56
CA CYS A 143 11.48 15.19 2.50
C CYS A 143 10.31 16.19 2.58
N GLY A 144 9.07 15.76 2.36
CA GLY A 144 7.96 16.70 2.14
C GLY A 144 8.12 17.53 0.86
N SER A 145 8.83 17.00 -0.14
CA SER A 145 9.09 17.68 -1.42
C SER A 145 7.98 17.51 -2.46
N CYS A 146 6.79 17.03 -2.08
CA CYS A 146 5.70 16.74 -3.03
C CYS A 146 5.36 17.94 -3.93
N TRP A 147 5.51 19.17 -3.42
CA TRP A 147 5.32 20.40 -4.17
C TRP A 147 6.28 20.51 -5.37
N ALA A 148 7.55 20.12 -5.19
CA ALA A 148 8.57 20.18 -6.23
C ALA A 148 8.29 19.15 -7.33
N PHE A 149 7.86 17.95 -6.95
CA PHE A 149 7.42 16.92 -7.89
C PHE A 149 6.18 17.35 -8.69
N SER A 150 5.20 17.96 -8.02
CA SER A 150 3.99 18.47 -8.66
C SER A 150 4.29 19.55 -9.69
N VAL A 151 5.14 20.53 -9.34
CA VAL A 151 5.58 21.59 -10.26
C VAL A 151 6.36 21.02 -11.44
N ALA A 152 7.36 20.18 -11.17
CA ALA A 152 8.17 19.57 -12.22
C ALA A 152 7.32 18.76 -13.20
N GLY A 153 6.43 17.89 -12.71
CA GLY A 153 5.56 17.08 -13.57
C GLY A 153 4.65 17.92 -14.48
N ASN A 154 4.15 19.05 -13.99
CA ASN A 154 3.37 19.96 -14.83
C ASN A 154 4.23 20.60 -15.93
N VAL A 155 5.43 21.10 -15.58
CA VAL A 155 6.34 21.74 -16.54
C VAL A 155 6.84 20.73 -17.57
N GLU A 156 7.17 19.51 -17.17
CA GLU A 156 7.56 18.40 -18.05
C GLU A 156 6.47 18.11 -19.10
N GLY A 157 5.21 18.01 -18.67
CA GLY A 157 4.08 17.82 -19.58
C GLY A 157 3.86 19.00 -20.53
N GLN A 158 3.93 20.24 -20.04
CA GLN A 158 3.84 21.43 -20.91
C GLN A 158 4.99 21.52 -21.91
N TRP A 159 6.20 21.17 -21.48
CA TRP A 159 7.37 21.12 -22.33
C TRP A 159 7.21 20.09 -23.45
N PHE A 160 6.72 18.89 -23.12
CA PHE A 160 6.41 17.86 -24.11
C PHE A 160 5.37 18.35 -25.12
N LEU A 161 4.29 19.01 -24.68
CA LEU A 161 3.27 19.55 -25.58
C LEU A 161 3.81 20.61 -26.54
N LYS A 162 4.79 21.40 -26.10
CA LYS A 162 5.38 22.47 -26.89
C LYS A 162 6.44 21.96 -27.86
N THR A 163 7.23 20.97 -27.46
CA THR A 163 8.47 20.58 -28.15
C THR A 163 8.44 19.18 -28.75
N GLY A 164 7.51 18.33 -28.30
CA GLY A 164 7.49 16.90 -28.61
C GLY A 164 8.51 16.07 -27.85
N GLN A 165 9.31 16.67 -26.96
CA GLN A 165 10.35 15.98 -26.19
C GLN A 165 9.93 15.83 -24.74
N LEU A 166 9.92 14.59 -24.23
CA LEU A 166 9.70 14.34 -22.81
C LEU A 166 11.05 14.37 -22.09
N VAL A 167 11.16 15.20 -21.07
CA VAL A 167 12.35 15.33 -20.22
C VAL A 167 11.95 15.08 -18.78
N SER A 168 12.86 14.53 -17.98
CA SER A 168 12.74 14.55 -16.51
C SER A 168 13.58 15.71 -15.98
N LEU A 169 12.92 16.65 -15.30
CA LEU A 169 13.52 17.81 -14.68
C LEU A 169 14.02 17.47 -13.28
N SER A 170 15.04 18.21 -12.82
CA SER A 170 15.60 18.02 -11.48
C SER A 170 14.70 18.64 -10.41
N LYS A 171 13.99 17.79 -9.66
CA LYS A 171 13.22 18.21 -8.47
C LYS A 171 14.16 18.75 -7.37
N GLN A 172 15.40 18.24 -7.31
CA GLN A 172 16.41 18.68 -6.35
C GLN A 172 16.79 20.17 -6.54
N VAL A 173 16.83 20.66 -7.78
CA VAL A 173 17.11 22.09 -8.05
C VAL A 173 16.00 22.96 -7.46
N LEU A 174 14.75 22.56 -7.60
CA LEU A 174 13.62 23.28 -7.00
C LEU A 174 13.74 23.28 -5.46
N VAL A 175 14.01 22.12 -4.85
CA VAL A 175 14.14 22.02 -3.39
C VAL A 175 15.30 22.86 -2.85
N ARG A 176 16.45 22.91 -3.56
CA ARG A 176 17.64 23.65 -3.11
C ARG A 176 17.50 25.16 -3.24
N HIS A 177 16.84 25.64 -4.30
CA HIS A 177 16.86 27.05 -4.68
C HIS A 177 15.58 27.83 -4.35
N THR A 178 14.53 27.16 -3.85
CA THR A 178 13.31 27.84 -3.38
C THR A 178 13.40 28.13 -1.88
N VAL A 179 13.37 29.42 -1.52
CA VAL A 179 13.28 29.88 -0.14
C VAL A 179 11.81 29.83 0.30
N HIS A 180 11.29 28.63 0.57
CA HIS A 180 10.02 28.54 1.30
C HIS A 180 10.34 28.65 2.80
N MET A 181 9.90 29.76 3.40
CA MET A 181 10.05 30.00 4.84
C MET A 181 9.44 28.81 5.61
N GLY A 182 10.26 28.13 6.41
CA GLY A 182 9.75 27.30 7.50
C GLY A 182 10.29 25.88 7.65
N THR A 183 11.20 25.40 6.81
CA THR A 183 11.81 24.08 7.07
C THR A 183 13.33 24.11 7.00
N LEU A 184 13.95 24.09 8.18
CA LEU A 184 15.29 23.54 8.40
C LEU A 184 15.48 22.15 7.75
N HIS A 185 14.40 21.45 7.37
CA HIS A 185 14.42 20.20 6.61
C HIS A 185 14.84 20.33 5.13
N ALA A 186 14.68 21.50 4.48
CA ALA A 186 15.05 21.65 3.07
C ALA A 186 16.57 21.47 2.85
N ALA A 187 17.40 21.75 3.86
CA ALA A 187 18.86 21.62 3.78
C ALA A 187 19.37 20.16 3.81
N MET A 188 18.58 19.19 4.32
CA MET A 188 18.96 17.76 4.36
C MET A 188 18.16 16.89 3.38
N CYS A 189 17.32 17.49 2.56
CA CYS A 189 16.54 16.79 1.55
C CYS A 189 17.38 16.41 0.33
N LEU A 190 17.72 15.12 0.23
CA LEU A 190 18.11 14.48 -1.02
C LEU A 190 16.88 13.82 -1.64
N VAL A 191 16.41 14.41 -2.73
CA VAL A 191 15.36 13.88 -3.57
C VAL A 191 16.00 12.89 -4.55
N HIS A 192 15.67 11.61 -4.39
CA HIS A 192 16.09 10.57 -5.32
C HIS A 192 15.10 10.51 -6.49
N THR A 193 15.62 10.66 -7.71
CA THR A 193 14.91 10.39 -8.97
C THR A 193 14.97 8.90 -9.28
#